data_AF-A0A182TBN6-F1
#
_entry.id   AF-A0A182TBN6-F1
#
_cell.length_a   1.000
_cell.length_b   1.000
_cell.length_c   1.000
_cell.angle_alpha   90.00
_cell.angle_beta   90.00
_cell.angle_gamma   90.00
#
_symmetry.space_group_name_H-M   'P 1'
#
loop_
_entity.id
_entity.type
_entity.pdbx_description
1 polymer ?
#
loop_
_entity_poly.entity_id
_entity_poly.type
_entity_poly.pdbx_seq_one_letter_code
_entity_poly.pdbx_strand_id
1 'polypeptide(L)'
;MQRFLIFAALIAAASAQLCKTTGELVPNPINCKQFFMCRTGRTILFTCPDNTLFNPRTLACDSTNKVRCQPGDIPTSILTSALKAQPSRIEHTVADCINQPVSTLLANIADCSRFYQCSVTGAINFQCPTGTLFDARRKMCVEREVAVCGTVAQPNPPMLPPQPIVPPSMPIVPPSQPILPPSLPIVPQPQPPSNMNSLQMLCRGKPLGAKIRNPTDCTEYVNCIGTTILRYVRCPIGTAFDDVRKICDWVQNVTC
;
A
#
# COMPACT_ATOMS: atom_id res chain seq x y z
N MET A 1 33.02 23.78 -5.69
CA MET A 1 32.80 22.61 -6.57
C MET A 1 33.55 21.36 -6.09
N GLN A 2 34.82 21.46 -5.67
CA GLN A 2 35.63 20.34 -5.16
C GLN A 2 34.96 19.50 -4.05
N ARG A 3 34.35 20.15 -3.04
CA ARG A 3 33.70 19.45 -1.91
C ARG A 3 32.49 18.59 -2.34
N PHE A 4 31.69 19.08 -3.30
CA PHE A 4 30.55 18.32 -3.83
C PHE A 4 31.00 17.09 -4.62
N LEU A 5 32.08 17.22 -5.39
CA LEU A 5 32.66 16.11 -6.16
C LEU A 5 33.22 15.01 -5.25
N ILE A 6 33.87 15.38 -4.13
CA ILE A 6 34.38 14.41 -3.15
C ILE A 6 33.23 13.64 -2.48
N PHE A 7 32.16 14.34 -2.07
CA PHE A 7 30.99 13.68 -1.48
C PHE A 7 30.26 12.76 -2.47
N ALA A 8 30.12 13.16 -3.74
CA ALA A 8 29.53 12.31 -4.78
C ALA A 8 30.38 11.05 -5.04
N ALA A 9 31.71 11.19 -5.10
CA ALA A 9 32.63 10.08 -5.29
C ALA A 9 32.63 9.09 -4.10
N LEU A 10 32.56 9.58 -2.86
CA LEU A 10 32.47 8.73 -1.67
C LEU A 10 31.17 7.94 -1.59
N ILE A 11 30.05 8.55 -1.99
CA ILE A 11 28.75 7.86 -2.06
C ILE A 11 28.77 6.78 -3.14
N ALA A 12 29.30 7.09 -4.32
CA ALA A 12 29.45 6.12 -5.40
C ALA A 12 30.31 4.92 -4.97
N ALA A 13 31.45 5.16 -4.30
CA ALA A 13 32.34 4.12 -3.78
C ALA A 13 31.68 3.26 -2.70
N ALA A 14 30.92 3.86 -1.76
CA ALA A 14 30.22 3.12 -0.72
C ALA A 14 29.08 2.26 -1.30
N SER A 15 28.31 2.80 -2.25
CA SER A 15 27.25 2.05 -2.92
C SER A 15 27.78 0.87 -3.74
N ALA A 16 28.98 0.98 -4.32
CA ALA A 16 29.66 -0.12 -5.02
C ALA A 16 30.08 -1.29 -4.11
N GLN A 17 30.16 -1.08 -2.79
CA GLN A 17 30.49 -2.15 -1.84
C GLN A 17 29.27 -2.99 -1.42
N LEU A 18 28.07 -2.42 -1.57
CA LEU A 18 26.80 -3.12 -1.32
C LEU A 18 26.17 -3.64 -2.62
N CYS A 19 26.29 -2.87 -3.70
CA CYS A 19 25.70 -3.18 -5.00
C CYS A 19 26.74 -3.76 -5.94
N LYS A 20 26.52 -4.99 -6.40
CA LYS A 20 27.34 -5.66 -7.41
C LYS A 20 26.89 -5.29 -8.83
N THR A 21 25.59 -5.21 -9.03
CA THR A 21 24.98 -4.93 -10.35
C THR A 21 23.93 -3.83 -10.25
N THR A 22 23.79 -3.01 -11.29
CA THR A 22 22.68 -2.05 -11.38
C THR A 22 21.36 -2.81 -11.57
N GLY A 23 20.33 -2.42 -10.81
CA GLY A 23 18.99 -3.04 -10.85
C GLY A 23 18.80 -4.20 -9.88
N GLU A 24 19.85 -4.67 -9.19
CA GLU A 24 19.69 -5.74 -8.20
C GLU A 24 18.97 -5.24 -6.92
N LEU A 25 18.31 -6.18 -6.24
CA LEU A 25 17.71 -5.94 -4.93
C LEU A 25 18.57 -6.62 -3.86
N VAL A 26 18.99 -5.88 -2.85
CA VAL A 26 19.83 -6.40 -1.76
C VAL A 26 19.19 -6.15 -0.40
N PRO A 27 19.29 -7.10 0.55
CA PRO A 27 18.74 -6.91 1.88
C PRO A 27 19.43 -5.74 2.59
N ASN A 28 18.69 -5.02 3.43
CA ASN A 28 19.32 -4.14 4.41
C ASN A 28 19.78 -5.00 5.60
N PRO A 29 21.10 -5.11 5.87
CA PRO A 29 21.61 -5.98 6.92
C PRO A 29 21.38 -5.42 8.33
N ILE A 30 21.00 -4.15 8.49
CA ILE A 30 20.62 -3.60 9.80
C ILE A 30 19.12 -3.78 10.07
N ASN A 31 18.29 -3.67 9.02
CA ASN A 31 16.85 -3.73 9.15
C ASN A 31 16.24 -4.63 8.07
N CYS A 32 15.90 -5.86 8.45
CA CYS A 32 15.32 -6.86 7.54
C CYS A 32 13.94 -6.51 6.99
N LYS A 33 13.26 -5.47 7.53
CA LYS A 33 12.04 -4.92 6.93
C LYS A 33 12.37 -4.09 5.68
N GLN A 34 13.64 -3.74 5.48
CA GLN A 34 14.10 -2.87 4.41
C GLN A 34 15.00 -3.59 3.44
N PHE A 35 15.05 -3.07 2.22
CA PHE A 35 15.95 -3.53 1.17
C PHE A 35 16.35 -2.35 0.29
N PHE A 36 17.47 -2.52 -0.40
CA PHE A 36 17.97 -1.54 -1.35
C PHE A 36 17.71 -2.00 -2.77
N MET A 37 17.24 -1.09 -3.61
CA MET A 37 17.30 -1.22 -5.06
C MET A 37 18.55 -0.49 -5.55
N CYS A 38 19.46 -1.24 -6.16
CA CYS A 38 20.75 -0.73 -6.62
C CYS A 38 20.59 0.07 -7.90
N ARG A 39 21.16 1.28 -7.91
CA ARG A 39 21.27 2.13 -9.10
C ARG A 39 22.70 2.63 -9.23
N THR A 40 23.04 3.11 -10.42
CA THR A 40 24.35 3.71 -10.66
C THR A 40 24.52 4.94 -9.76
N GLY A 41 25.51 4.88 -8.86
CA GLY A 41 25.92 5.98 -7.99
C GLY A 41 25.14 6.16 -6.68
N ARG A 42 23.88 5.67 -6.57
CA ARG A 42 23.08 5.71 -5.32
C ARG A 42 22.08 4.56 -5.23
N THR A 43 21.74 4.17 -4.00
CA THR A 43 20.70 3.18 -3.73
C THR A 43 19.36 3.83 -3.40
N ILE A 44 18.27 3.10 -3.62
CA ILE A 44 16.94 3.46 -3.11
C ILE A 44 16.58 2.50 -1.99
N LEU A 45 16.23 3.04 -0.82
CA LEU A 45 15.79 2.28 0.34
C LEU A 45 14.26 2.12 0.32
N PHE A 46 13.80 0.88 0.21
CA PHE A 46 12.40 0.49 0.31
C PHE A 46 12.11 -0.19 1.64
N THR A 47 10.86 -0.11 2.10
CA THR A 47 10.38 -0.78 3.32
C THR A 47 9.23 -1.71 2.96
N CYS A 48 9.35 -2.99 3.31
CA CYS A 48 8.31 -4.00 3.18
C CYS A 48 7.08 -3.65 4.04
N PRO A 49 5.87 -4.08 3.65
CA PRO A 49 4.66 -3.82 4.41
C PRO A 49 4.67 -4.56 5.75
N ASP A 50 3.71 -4.24 6.62
CA ASP A 50 3.62 -4.88 7.93
C ASP A 50 3.47 -6.41 7.83
N ASN A 51 4.03 -7.10 8.82
CA ASN A 51 4.08 -8.57 8.90
C ASN A 51 4.85 -9.26 7.76
N THR A 52 5.70 -8.52 7.04
CA THR A 52 6.59 -9.07 6.02
C THR A 52 8.02 -8.57 6.21
N LEU A 53 8.98 -9.37 5.74
CA LEU A 53 10.41 -9.06 5.74
C LEU A 53 10.98 -9.32 4.35
N PHE A 54 12.05 -8.61 3.98
CA PHE A 54 12.71 -8.86 2.70
C PHE A 54 13.44 -10.20 2.75
N ASN A 55 13.06 -11.10 1.85
CA ASN A 55 13.65 -12.42 1.72
C ASN A 55 14.75 -12.39 0.66
N PRO A 56 16.04 -12.47 1.03
CA PRO A 56 17.14 -12.41 0.08
C PRO A 56 17.21 -13.60 -0.87
N ARG A 57 16.48 -14.70 -0.60
CA ARG A 57 16.41 -15.86 -1.49
C ARG A 57 15.43 -15.66 -2.65
N THR A 58 14.32 -14.98 -2.38
CA THR A 58 13.27 -14.71 -3.37
C THR A 58 13.35 -13.29 -3.94
N LEU A 59 14.19 -12.43 -3.37
CA LEU A 59 14.30 -11.01 -3.70
C LEU A 59 12.96 -10.27 -3.56
N ALA A 60 12.14 -10.69 -2.59
CA ALA A 60 10.81 -10.15 -2.37
C ALA A 60 10.46 -10.02 -0.89
N CYS A 61 9.52 -9.13 -0.58
CA CYS A 61 8.90 -9.10 0.74
C CYS A 61 8.04 -10.35 0.91
N ASP A 62 8.36 -11.14 1.93
CA ASP A 62 7.74 -12.43 2.23
C ASP A 62 7.33 -12.48 3.70
N SER A 63 6.55 -13.49 4.08
CA SER A 63 6.12 -13.68 5.47
C SER A 63 7.31 -13.81 6.41
N THR A 64 7.20 -13.18 7.59
CA THR A 64 8.23 -13.21 8.66
C THR A 64 8.71 -14.62 8.99
N ASN A 65 7.82 -15.62 8.96
CA ASN A 65 8.12 -17.03 9.25
C ASN A 65 9.06 -17.70 8.23
N LYS A 66 9.23 -17.11 7.03
CA LYS A 66 10.09 -17.65 5.96
C LYS A 66 11.43 -16.94 5.88
N VAL A 67 11.62 -15.85 6.62
CA VAL A 67 12.81 -15.01 6.55
C VAL A 67 13.61 -15.13 7.84
N ARG A 68 14.87 -15.54 7.70
CA ARG A 68 15.84 -15.47 8.80
C ARG A 68 16.56 -14.14 8.73
N CYS A 69 16.21 -13.23 9.63
CA CYS A 69 16.91 -11.97 9.77
C CYS A 69 18.28 -12.22 10.42
N GLN A 70 19.35 -11.85 9.75
CA GLN A 70 20.69 -11.83 10.32
C GLN A 70 21.20 -10.40 10.28
N PRO A 71 21.43 -9.78 11.46
CA PRO A 71 22.07 -8.49 11.52
C PRO A 71 23.47 -8.57 10.90
N GLY A 72 23.80 -7.58 10.08
CA GLY A 72 25.13 -7.39 9.55
C GLY A 72 25.46 -5.90 9.45
N ASP A 73 26.72 -5.62 9.14
CA ASP A 73 27.22 -4.25 9.11
C ASP A 73 27.19 -3.69 7.69
N ILE A 74 26.77 -2.42 7.56
CA ILE A 74 26.95 -1.62 6.35
C ILE A 74 27.52 -0.25 6.70
N PRO A 75 28.34 0.34 5.81
CA PRO A 75 28.83 1.69 6.00
C PRO A 75 27.67 2.70 6.17
N THR A 76 27.74 3.52 7.22
CA THR A 76 26.76 4.59 7.51
C THR A 76 26.56 5.56 6.34
N SER A 77 27.59 5.71 5.49
CA SER A 77 27.53 6.51 4.26
C SER A 77 26.47 6.00 3.27
N ILE A 78 26.21 4.69 3.20
CA ILE A 78 25.16 4.12 2.34
C ILE A 78 23.77 4.47 2.88
N LEU A 79 23.57 4.34 4.20
CA LEU A 79 22.28 4.63 4.84
C LEU A 79 21.86 6.10 4.75
N THR A 80 22.84 7.00 4.86
CA THR A 80 22.63 8.44 4.81
C THR A 80 22.48 8.97 3.38
N SER A 81 23.02 8.28 2.38
CA SER A 81 22.95 8.68 0.98
C SER A 81 21.84 8.03 0.17
N ALA A 82 21.23 6.95 0.68
CA ALA A 82 20.13 6.26 0.03
C ALA A 82 18.90 7.18 -0.13
N LEU A 83 18.30 7.16 -1.32
CA LEU A 83 17.01 7.80 -1.54
C LEU A 83 15.95 6.99 -0.81
N LYS A 84 15.19 7.63 0.08
CA LYS A 84 14.12 6.94 0.82
C LYS A 84 12.84 6.92 -0.02
N ALA A 85 12.32 5.73 -0.27
CA ALA A 85 11.01 5.52 -0.85
C ALA A 85 9.91 5.64 0.22
N GLN A 86 8.66 5.78 -0.22
CA GLN A 86 7.51 5.72 0.69
C GLN A 86 7.26 4.29 1.19
N PRO A 87 6.62 4.11 2.36
CA PRO A 87 6.25 2.79 2.85
C PRO A 87 5.35 2.07 1.86
N SER A 88 5.62 0.78 1.64
CA SER A 88 4.82 -0.04 0.73
C SER A 88 3.52 -0.52 1.38
N ARG A 89 2.54 -0.86 0.53
CA ARG A 89 1.22 -1.34 0.96
C ARG A 89 0.83 -2.56 0.13
N ILE A 90 0.12 -3.50 0.75
CA ILE A 90 -0.46 -4.65 0.05
C ILE A 90 -1.73 -4.21 -0.70
N GLU A 91 -1.80 -4.53 -1.99
CA GLU A 91 -2.96 -4.37 -2.86
C GLU A 91 -3.43 -5.73 -3.37
N HIS A 92 -4.64 -6.11 -2.97
CA HIS A 92 -5.22 -7.40 -3.31
C HIS A 92 -5.98 -7.42 -4.66
N THR A 93 -6.15 -6.26 -5.29
CA THR A 93 -6.98 -6.09 -6.50
C THR A 93 -6.18 -5.99 -7.79
N VAL A 94 -4.85 -6.17 -7.73
CA VAL A 94 -3.98 -6.08 -8.91
C VAL A 94 -4.05 -7.41 -9.66
N ALA A 95 -4.95 -7.47 -10.64
CA ALA A 95 -5.14 -8.65 -11.49
C ALA A 95 -3.89 -9.00 -12.31
N ASP A 96 -3.02 -8.03 -12.59
CA ASP A 96 -1.79 -8.24 -13.37
C ASP A 96 -0.80 -9.19 -12.68
N CYS A 97 -0.89 -9.36 -11.35
CA CYS A 97 -0.10 -10.33 -10.61
C CYS A 97 -0.70 -11.74 -10.61
N ILE A 98 -1.90 -11.95 -11.16
CA ILE A 98 -2.50 -13.27 -11.31
C ILE A 98 -1.63 -14.07 -12.30
N ASN A 99 -1.21 -15.27 -11.88
CA ASN A 99 -0.30 -16.16 -12.63
C ASN A 99 1.11 -15.62 -12.87
N GLN A 100 1.52 -14.55 -12.16
CA GLN A 100 2.92 -14.11 -12.21
C GLN A 100 3.75 -14.84 -11.15
N PRO A 101 5.03 -15.14 -11.45
CA PRO A 101 5.96 -15.63 -10.44
C PRO A 101 6.05 -14.66 -9.26
N VAL A 102 6.21 -15.21 -8.05
CA VAL A 102 6.59 -14.40 -6.88
C VAL A 102 7.86 -13.63 -7.20
N SER A 103 7.99 -12.40 -6.68
CA SER A 103 9.07 -11.43 -6.95
C SER A 103 9.00 -10.71 -8.29
N THR A 104 8.08 -11.07 -9.19
CA THR A 104 7.90 -10.35 -10.46
C THR A 104 7.60 -8.88 -10.20
N LEU A 105 8.35 -8.00 -10.86
CA LEU A 105 8.15 -6.55 -10.80
C LEU A 105 7.37 -6.06 -12.03
N LEU A 106 6.23 -5.44 -11.78
CA LEU A 106 5.33 -4.89 -12.80
C LEU A 106 5.17 -3.39 -12.61
N ALA A 107 5.21 -2.63 -13.71
CA ALA A 107 4.91 -1.21 -13.66
C ALA A 107 3.41 -0.98 -13.42
N ASN A 108 3.06 0.03 -12.63
CA ASN A 108 1.70 0.55 -12.67
C ASN A 108 1.59 1.47 -13.89
N ILE A 109 0.85 1.05 -14.91
CA ILE A 109 0.70 1.79 -16.17
C ILE A 109 -0.12 3.08 -16.03
N ALA A 110 -0.97 3.18 -14.99
CA ALA A 110 -1.75 4.38 -14.69
C ALA A 110 -0.95 5.39 -13.85
N ASP A 111 0.02 4.91 -13.06
CA ASP A 111 0.90 5.72 -12.23
C ASP A 111 2.33 5.17 -12.27
N CYS A 112 3.13 5.66 -13.23
CA CYS A 112 4.51 5.23 -13.44
C CYS A 112 5.45 5.57 -12.27
N SER A 113 5.01 6.35 -11.28
CA SER A 113 5.76 6.53 -10.04
C SER A 113 5.68 5.29 -9.13
N ARG A 114 4.82 4.32 -9.48
CA ARG A 114 4.56 3.11 -8.71
C ARG A 114 4.87 1.84 -9.49
N PHE A 115 5.19 0.81 -8.74
CA PHE A 115 5.33 -0.55 -9.26
C PHE A 115 4.84 -1.57 -8.26
N TYR A 116 4.56 -2.75 -8.77
CA TYR A 116 4.08 -3.89 -8.01
C TYR A 116 5.15 -4.95 -7.93
N GLN A 117 5.39 -5.48 -6.73
CA GLN A 117 6.04 -6.76 -6.56
C GLN A 117 4.98 -7.83 -6.32
N CYS A 118 4.87 -8.79 -7.23
CA CYS A 118 3.92 -9.88 -7.08
C CYS A 118 4.36 -10.81 -5.95
N SER A 119 3.41 -11.14 -5.07
CA SER A 119 3.59 -12.07 -3.97
C SER A 119 2.44 -13.08 -3.94
N VAL A 120 2.57 -14.12 -3.13
CA VAL A 120 1.52 -15.14 -2.97
C VAL A 120 0.21 -14.60 -2.38
N THR A 121 0.23 -13.45 -1.69
CA THR A 121 -0.93 -12.86 -1.02
C THR A 121 -1.53 -11.67 -1.78
N GLY A 122 -0.98 -11.33 -2.94
CA GLY A 122 -1.37 -10.19 -3.76
C GLY A 122 -0.17 -9.39 -4.25
N ALA A 123 -0.42 -8.18 -4.74
CA ALA A 123 0.63 -7.27 -5.17
C ALA A 123 1.06 -6.37 -4.03
N ILE A 124 2.36 -6.13 -3.91
CA ILE A 124 2.89 -5.13 -2.99
C ILE A 124 3.19 -3.87 -3.80
N ASN A 125 2.50 -2.78 -3.49
CA ASN A 125 2.68 -1.48 -4.13
C ASN A 125 3.88 -0.76 -3.50
N PHE A 126 4.85 -0.42 -4.34
CA PHE A 126 5.99 0.42 -4.01
C PHE A 126 5.93 1.71 -4.82
N GLN A 127 6.30 2.82 -4.18
CA GLN A 127 6.41 4.11 -4.85
C GLN A 127 7.88 4.53 -4.96
N CYS A 128 8.33 4.79 -6.19
CA CYS A 128 9.64 5.35 -6.47
C CYS A 128 9.78 6.73 -5.80
N PRO A 129 10.98 7.11 -5.32
CA PRO A 129 11.24 8.44 -4.79
C PRO A 129 10.90 9.56 -5.77
N THR A 130 10.59 10.75 -5.26
CA THR A 130 10.30 11.94 -6.08
C THR A 130 11.38 12.18 -7.13
N GLY A 131 10.97 12.44 -8.37
CA GLY A 131 11.87 12.66 -9.50
C GLY A 131 12.31 11.38 -10.23
N THR A 132 11.89 10.20 -9.75
CA THR A 132 12.15 8.91 -10.41
C THR A 132 10.86 8.21 -10.80
N LEU A 133 10.90 7.40 -11.84
CA LEU A 133 9.79 6.58 -12.34
C LEU A 133 10.25 5.13 -12.50
N PHE A 134 9.33 4.18 -12.40
CA PHE A 134 9.65 2.77 -12.56
C PHE A 134 9.82 2.42 -14.04
N ASP A 135 11.01 1.95 -14.39
CA ASP A 135 11.32 1.45 -15.72
C ASP A 135 10.95 -0.03 -15.83
N ALA A 136 9.93 -0.33 -16.63
CA ALA A 136 9.40 -1.67 -16.82
C ALA A 136 10.38 -2.61 -17.54
N ARG A 137 11.34 -2.08 -18.31
CA ARG A 137 12.35 -2.84 -19.04
C ARG A 137 13.53 -3.20 -18.15
N ARG A 138 14.03 -2.22 -17.39
CA ARG A 138 15.16 -2.38 -16.47
C ARG A 138 14.75 -2.93 -15.10
N LYS A 139 13.44 -2.99 -14.81
CA LYS A 139 12.85 -3.44 -13.55
C LYS A 139 13.36 -2.66 -12.33
N MET A 140 13.55 -1.35 -12.50
CA MET A 140 14.11 -0.47 -11.47
C MET A 140 13.58 0.95 -11.60
N CYS A 141 13.56 1.70 -10.50
CA CYS A 141 13.32 3.14 -10.57
C CYS A 141 14.52 3.83 -11.22
N VAL A 142 14.27 4.68 -12.20
CA VAL A 142 15.29 5.51 -12.89
C VAL A 142 14.81 6.96 -12.97
N GLU A 143 15.70 7.86 -13.40
CA GLU A 143 15.35 9.24 -13.69
C GLU A 143 14.17 9.29 -14.67
N ARG A 144 13.23 10.20 -14.38
CA ARG A 144 11.99 10.35 -15.14
C ARG A 144 12.20 10.51 -16.65
N GLU A 145 13.32 11.10 -17.08
CA GLU A 145 13.62 11.41 -18.47
C GLU A 145 13.99 10.15 -19.28
N VAL A 146 14.51 9.12 -18.61
CA VAL A 146 15.01 7.90 -19.24
C VAL A 146 14.18 6.66 -18.90
N ALA A 147 13.16 6.82 -18.06
CA ALA A 147 12.25 5.74 -17.66
C ALA A 147 11.38 5.30 -18.83
N VAL A 148 11.12 4.00 -18.93
CA VAL A 148 10.11 3.45 -19.85
C VAL A 148 9.01 2.80 -19.03
N CYS A 149 7.84 3.43 -18.99
CA CYS A 149 6.66 2.90 -18.32
C CYS A 149 5.86 2.00 -19.27
N GLY A 150 5.79 0.68 -18.99
CA GLY A 150 5.03 -0.27 -19.82
C GLY A 150 5.72 -0.70 -21.13
N THR A 151 4.96 -0.82 -22.22
CA THR A 151 5.49 -1.17 -23.55
C THR A 151 5.87 0.10 -24.33
N VAL A 152 6.81 -0.02 -25.28
CA VAL A 152 7.41 1.10 -26.05
C VAL A 152 6.40 2.03 -26.73
N ALA A 153 5.15 1.60 -26.88
CA ALA A 153 4.08 2.37 -27.50
C ALA A 153 3.50 3.49 -26.61
N GLN A 154 3.80 3.53 -25.31
CA GLN A 154 3.38 4.62 -24.43
C GLN A 154 4.60 5.42 -23.97
N PRO A 155 4.88 6.59 -24.59
CA PRO A 155 5.80 7.58 -24.02
C PRO A 155 5.34 7.94 -22.61
N ASN A 156 6.29 8.25 -21.70
CA ASN A 156 5.96 8.69 -20.36
C ASN A 156 4.92 9.82 -20.43
N PRO A 157 3.82 9.76 -19.65
CA PRO A 157 2.87 10.84 -19.59
C PRO A 157 3.63 12.13 -19.26
N PRO A 158 3.37 13.24 -19.99
CA PRO A 158 3.88 14.54 -19.59
C PRO A 158 3.54 14.78 -18.13
N MET A 159 4.51 15.32 -17.40
CA MET A 159 4.31 15.72 -16.02
C MET A 159 3.11 16.68 -16.00
N LEU A 160 1.95 16.24 -15.49
CA LEU A 160 0.86 17.17 -15.24
C LEU A 160 1.40 18.19 -14.22
N PRO A 161 1.29 19.50 -14.50
CA PRO A 161 1.70 20.51 -13.54
C PRO A 161 0.96 20.25 -12.22
N PRO A 162 1.61 20.51 -11.06
CA PRO A 162 0.92 20.45 -9.78
C PRO A 162 -0.35 21.28 -9.91
N GLN A 163 -1.51 20.64 -9.80
CA GLN A 163 -2.75 21.39 -9.79
C GLN A 163 -2.66 22.38 -8.62
N PRO A 164 -3.02 23.67 -8.83
CA PRO A 164 -3.11 24.60 -7.73
C PRO A 164 -3.94 23.95 -6.63
N ILE A 165 -3.41 23.87 -5.42
CA ILE A 165 -4.17 23.46 -4.25
C ILE A 165 -5.18 24.59 -4.04
N VAL A 166 -6.34 24.50 -4.70
CA VAL A 166 -7.42 25.45 -4.50
C VAL A 166 -7.87 25.21 -3.06
N PRO A 167 -7.77 26.20 -2.17
CA PRO A 167 -8.33 26.07 -0.84
C PRO A 167 -9.80 25.68 -0.98
N PRO A 168 -10.32 24.70 -0.21
CA PRO A 168 -11.74 24.43 -0.22
C PRO A 168 -12.45 25.75 0.11
N SER A 169 -13.23 26.26 -0.85
CA SER A 169 -14.01 27.46 -0.65
C SER A 169 -14.99 27.16 0.49
N MET A 170 -14.85 27.86 1.62
CA MET A 170 -15.83 27.74 2.69
C MET A 170 -17.19 28.14 2.13
N PRO A 171 -18.24 27.32 2.31
CA PRO A 171 -19.58 27.73 1.95
C PRO A 171 -19.95 28.96 2.78
N ILE A 172 -20.33 30.04 2.09
CA ILE A 172 -20.89 31.24 2.73
C ILE A 172 -22.21 30.81 3.37
N VAL A 173 -22.21 30.65 4.68
CA VAL A 173 -23.42 30.36 5.45
C VAL A 173 -24.20 31.68 5.57
N PRO A 174 -25.40 31.80 4.97
CA PRO A 174 -26.23 32.98 5.18
C PRO A 174 -26.67 33.06 6.65
N PRO A 175 -26.87 34.26 7.20
CA PRO A 175 -27.27 34.42 8.60
C PRO A 175 -28.66 33.79 8.84
N SER A 176 -28.66 32.78 9.70
CA SER A 176 -29.85 32.03 10.10
C SER A 176 -30.82 32.93 10.87
N GLN A 177 -32.03 33.12 10.33
CA GLN A 177 -33.16 33.64 11.11
C GLN A 177 -33.69 32.53 12.06
N PRO A 178 -34.19 32.87 13.26
CA PRO A 178 -34.78 31.90 14.16
C PRO A 178 -36.19 31.54 13.69
N ILE A 179 -36.37 30.30 13.22
CA ILE A 179 -37.67 29.75 12.81
C ILE A 179 -38.23 28.94 13.98
N LEU A 180 -39.45 29.28 14.43
CA LEU A 180 -40.21 28.51 15.43
C LEU A 180 -40.47 27.06 14.95
N PRO A 181 -40.49 26.07 15.84
CA PRO A 181 -40.78 24.68 15.46
C PRO A 181 -42.27 24.53 15.08
N PRO A 182 -42.60 24.04 13.88
CA PRO A 182 -43.94 23.54 13.58
C PRO A 182 -44.16 22.17 14.24
N SER A 183 -45.40 21.92 14.63
CA SER A 183 -45.90 20.64 15.14
C SER A 183 -45.48 19.50 14.21
N LEU A 184 -44.83 18.47 14.77
CA LEU A 184 -44.36 17.30 14.04
C LEU A 184 -45.53 16.60 13.33
N PRO A 185 -45.51 16.53 11.98
CA PRO A 185 -46.35 15.59 11.25
C PRO A 185 -45.87 14.18 11.59
N ILE A 186 -46.81 13.24 11.74
CA ILE A 186 -46.49 11.81 11.79
C ILE A 186 -45.84 11.47 10.45
N VAL A 187 -44.51 11.38 10.43
CA VAL A 187 -43.74 10.93 9.26
C VAL A 187 -43.92 9.42 9.17
N PRO A 188 -44.51 8.89 8.07
CA PRO A 188 -44.43 7.46 7.79
C PRO A 188 -42.96 7.08 7.76
N GLN A 189 -42.55 6.12 8.59
CA GLN A 189 -41.17 5.64 8.64
C GLN A 189 -40.70 5.35 7.20
N PRO A 190 -39.53 5.86 6.78
CA PRO A 190 -39.00 5.59 5.45
C PRO A 190 -38.88 4.07 5.28
N GLN A 191 -39.65 3.52 4.34
CA GLN A 191 -39.40 2.16 3.89
C GLN A 191 -37.95 2.11 3.37
N PRO A 192 -37.14 1.12 3.79
CA PRO A 192 -35.77 1.00 3.31
C PRO A 192 -35.78 0.91 1.78
N PRO A 193 -34.80 1.52 1.09
CA PRO A 193 -34.72 1.46 -0.36
C PRO A 193 -34.77 0.01 -0.80
N SER A 194 -35.70 -0.30 -1.71
CA SER A 194 -36.01 -1.63 -2.27
C SER A 194 -34.87 -2.26 -3.08
N ASN A 195 -33.64 -1.74 -2.96
CA ASN A 195 -32.47 -2.17 -3.71
C ASN A 195 -31.17 -2.17 -2.87
N MET A 196 -31.26 -2.36 -1.55
CA MET A 196 -30.08 -2.64 -0.72
C MET A 196 -30.22 -3.98 0.00
N ASN A 197 -29.15 -4.78 -0.04
CA ASN A 197 -29.09 -6.07 0.64
C ASN A 197 -29.03 -5.85 2.17
N SER A 198 -29.69 -6.72 2.94
CA SER A 198 -29.74 -6.73 4.42
C SER A 198 -28.39 -6.49 5.10
N LEU A 199 -27.29 -6.88 4.46
CA LEU A 199 -25.94 -6.69 4.99
C LEU A 199 -25.36 -5.29 4.82
N GLN A 200 -25.76 -4.53 3.79
CA GLN A 200 -25.29 -3.14 3.58
C GLN A 200 -25.80 -2.20 4.68
N MET A 201 -26.94 -2.56 5.30
CA MET A 201 -27.46 -1.85 6.46
C MET A 201 -26.52 -1.93 7.68
N LEU A 202 -25.74 -3.01 7.83
CA LEU A 202 -24.90 -3.24 9.02
C LEU A 202 -23.72 -2.26 9.12
N CYS A 203 -23.25 -1.72 8.00
CA CYS A 203 -22.14 -0.75 7.97
C CYS A 203 -22.61 0.71 7.93
N ARG A 204 -23.93 0.97 7.86
CA ARG A 204 -24.46 2.33 7.82
C ARG A 204 -24.15 3.05 9.14
N GLY A 205 -23.44 4.18 9.05
CA GLY A 205 -23.05 4.98 10.21
C GLY A 205 -21.90 4.39 11.04
N LYS A 206 -21.20 3.36 10.55
CA LYS A 206 -20.00 2.81 11.20
C LYS A 206 -18.73 3.43 10.64
N PRO A 207 -17.65 3.56 11.44
CA PRO A 207 -16.38 4.10 10.95
C PRO A 207 -15.73 3.17 9.92
N LEU A 208 -14.89 3.73 9.05
CA LEU A 208 -14.09 2.96 8.09
C LEU A 208 -13.23 1.93 8.83
N GLY A 209 -13.28 0.67 8.38
CA GLY A 209 -12.58 -0.45 9.00
C GLY A 209 -13.34 -1.16 10.12
N ALA A 210 -14.59 -0.75 10.43
CA ALA A 210 -15.41 -1.46 11.41
C ALA A 210 -15.67 -2.91 10.98
N LYS A 211 -15.54 -3.85 11.93
CA LYS A 211 -15.84 -5.27 11.73
C LYS A 211 -17.18 -5.61 12.36
N ILE A 212 -18.13 -6.07 11.55
CA ILE A 212 -19.49 -6.39 11.98
C ILE A 212 -19.81 -7.85 11.65
N ARG A 213 -20.36 -8.59 12.62
CA ARG A 213 -20.77 -9.98 12.43
C ARG A 213 -21.90 -10.08 11.40
N ASN A 214 -21.91 -11.12 10.57
CA ASN A 214 -23.09 -11.46 9.78
C ASN A 214 -24.18 -12.02 10.73
N PRO A 215 -25.39 -11.43 10.76
CA PRO A 215 -26.48 -11.84 11.65
C PRO A 215 -27.11 -13.20 11.29
N THR A 216 -26.87 -13.70 10.08
CA THR A 216 -27.40 -14.99 9.59
C THR A 216 -26.35 -16.10 9.59
N ASP A 217 -25.07 -15.74 9.62
CA ASP A 217 -23.95 -16.70 9.62
C ASP A 217 -22.84 -16.19 10.55
N CYS A 218 -22.78 -16.75 11.75
CA CYS A 218 -21.78 -16.36 12.75
C CYS A 218 -20.34 -16.75 12.37
N THR A 219 -20.15 -17.58 11.34
CA THR A 219 -18.82 -17.89 10.78
C THR A 219 -18.35 -16.81 9.81
N GLU A 220 -19.14 -15.77 9.58
CA GLU A 220 -18.83 -14.70 8.65
C GLU A 220 -18.94 -13.32 9.30
N TYR A 221 -18.07 -12.41 8.89
CA TYR A 221 -18.14 -11.00 9.26
C TYR A 221 -17.79 -10.12 8.07
N VAL A 222 -18.18 -8.85 8.17
CA VAL A 222 -17.93 -7.85 7.14
C VAL A 222 -16.95 -6.81 7.66
N ASN A 223 -16.02 -6.40 6.79
CA ASN A 223 -15.21 -5.20 6.99
C ASN A 223 -15.87 -4.02 6.26
N CYS A 224 -16.27 -2.99 7.00
CA CYS A 224 -16.90 -1.79 6.45
C CYS A 224 -15.89 -0.89 5.76
N ILE A 225 -16.03 -0.66 4.46
CA ILE A 225 -15.23 0.29 3.68
C ILE A 225 -16.17 1.37 3.14
N GLY A 226 -16.77 2.13 4.05
CA GLY A 226 -17.72 3.21 3.76
C GLY A 226 -19.17 2.77 3.98
N THR A 227 -20.10 3.34 3.21
CA THR A 227 -21.54 3.11 3.38
C THR A 227 -22.08 1.89 2.63
N THR A 228 -21.31 1.33 1.68
CA THR A 228 -21.85 0.34 0.72
C THR A 228 -20.89 -0.79 0.36
N ILE A 229 -19.60 -0.68 0.70
CA ILE A 229 -18.59 -1.68 0.32
C ILE A 229 -18.29 -2.57 1.53
N LEU A 230 -18.80 -3.80 1.48
CA LEU A 230 -18.56 -4.86 2.45
C LEU A 230 -17.58 -5.86 1.86
N ARG A 231 -16.44 -6.06 2.51
CA ARG A 231 -15.63 -7.25 2.24
C ARG A 231 -16.06 -8.34 3.21
N TYR A 232 -16.68 -9.38 2.66
CA TYR A 232 -17.03 -10.61 3.36
C TYR A 232 -15.76 -11.37 3.74
N VAL A 233 -15.67 -11.77 5.00
CA VAL A 233 -14.58 -12.59 5.52
C VAL A 233 -15.18 -13.71 6.34
N ARG A 234 -14.94 -14.96 5.90
CA ARG A 234 -15.23 -16.14 6.69
C ARG A 234 -14.11 -16.41 7.69
N CYS A 235 -14.53 -16.73 8.90
CA CYS A 235 -13.69 -17.25 9.95
C CYS A 235 -13.18 -18.66 9.58
N PRO A 236 -11.99 -19.06 10.09
CA PRO A 236 -11.51 -20.43 9.96
C PRO A 236 -12.54 -21.47 10.43
N ILE A 237 -12.45 -22.68 9.88
CA ILE A 237 -13.37 -23.79 10.20
C ILE A 237 -13.34 -24.05 11.72
N GLY A 238 -14.53 -24.10 12.33
CA GLY A 238 -14.69 -24.30 13.78
C GLY A 238 -14.65 -23.02 14.62
N THR A 239 -14.55 -21.84 13.99
CA THR A 239 -14.52 -20.54 14.69
C THR A 239 -15.67 -19.63 14.22
N ALA A 240 -16.15 -18.77 15.11
CA ALA A 240 -17.16 -17.74 14.87
C ALA A 240 -16.61 -16.35 15.20
N PHE A 241 -17.21 -15.32 14.63
CA PHE A 241 -16.73 -13.95 14.83
C PHE A 241 -17.23 -13.35 16.17
N ASP A 242 -16.31 -13.07 17.08
CA ASP A 242 -16.56 -12.39 18.35
C ASP A 242 -16.71 -10.87 18.10
N ASP A 243 -17.90 -10.34 18.39
CA ASP A 243 -18.25 -8.93 18.19
C ASP A 243 -17.74 -8.01 19.31
N VAL A 244 -17.33 -8.55 20.46
CA VAL A 244 -16.69 -7.80 21.55
C VAL A 244 -15.19 -7.66 21.26
N ARG A 245 -14.53 -8.76 20.93
CA ARG A 245 -13.07 -8.83 20.69
C ARG A 245 -12.66 -8.51 19.26
N LYS A 246 -13.61 -8.46 18.32
CA LYS A 246 -13.41 -8.18 16.89
C LYS A 246 -12.45 -9.15 16.18
N ILE A 247 -12.50 -10.42 16.58
CA ILE A 247 -11.66 -11.53 16.09
C ILE A 247 -12.53 -12.79 15.88
N CYS A 248 -12.01 -13.76 15.13
CA CYS A 248 -12.60 -15.10 15.09
C CYS A 248 -12.09 -15.92 16.28
N ASP A 249 -12.99 -16.48 17.08
CA ASP A 249 -12.68 -17.34 18.24
C ASP A 249 -13.49 -18.64 18.10
N TRP A 250 -13.13 -19.68 18.85
CA TRP A 250 -13.82 -20.97 18.83
C TRP A 250 -15.32 -20.79 19.07
N VAL A 251 -16.16 -21.51 18.33
CA VAL A 251 -17.63 -21.38 18.41
C VAL A 251 -18.19 -21.51 19.83
N GLN A 252 -17.51 -22.25 20.71
CA GLN A 252 -17.87 -22.42 22.13
C GLN A 252 -17.59 -21.19 23.00
N ASN A 253 -16.72 -20.27 22.54
CA ASN A 253 -16.32 -19.05 23.26
C ASN A 253 -17.06 -17.80 22.74
N VAL A 254 -17.88 -17.95 21.70
CA VAL A 254 -18.56 -16.85 21.01
C VAL A 254 -20.06 -17.03 21.14
N THR A 255 -20.73 -16.05 21.72
CA THR A 255 -22.20 -16.02 21.73
C THR A 255 -22.70 -15.58 20.36
N CYS A 256 -23.21 -16.54 19.60
CA CYS A 256 -24.12 -16.35 18.48
C CYS A 256 -25.55 -16.42 19.03
#